data_AF-A0AAU2HQU7-F1
#
_entry.id   AF-A0AAU2HQU7-F1
#
_cell.length_a   1.000
_cell.length_b   1.000
_cell.length_c   1.000
_cell.angle_alpha   90.00
_cell.angle_beta   90.00
_cell.angle_gamma   90.00
#
_symmetry.space_group_name_H-M   'P 1'
#
loop_
_entity.id
_entity.type
_entity.pdbx_description
1 polymer ?
#
loop_
_entity_poly.entity_id
_entity_poly.type
_entity_poly.pdbx_seq_one_letter_code
_entity_poly.pdbx_strand_id
1 'polypeptide(L)'
;MASEVWTSVLSLTGVALGGGLTAFSQRATQRSAERSEEQRRRAATDEARRAEQLQAIKEFIACAQEAERAAYSRPESWSGDDGWSGPAAATMTMLWVAERHLVLLCDPDLHAPVHAYGRALNQAVWREIGDTEVNEHLEEHKTAFMTAARASLSSPSGQVPGASSRW
;
A
#
# COMPACT_ATOMS: atom_id res chain seq x y z
N MET A 1 -74.67 -1.72 15.13
CA MET A 1 -73.98 -1.22 16.34
C MET A 1 -72.84 -2.14 16.80
N ALA A 2 -73.08 -3.28 17.48
CA ALA A 2 -71.97 -4.10 18.03
C ALA A 2 -71.08 -4.81 16.98
N SER A 3 -71.67 -5.25 15.86
CA SER A 3 -70.96 -5.90 14.76
C SER A 3 -70.07 -4.95 13.93
N GLU A 4 -70.51 -3.70 13.74
CA GLU A 4 -69.79 -2.66 12.98
C GLU A 4 -68.53 -2.16 13.71
N VAL A 5 -68.59 -2.09 15.04
CA VAL A 5 -67.42 -1.75 15.88
C VAL A 5 -66.37 -2.85 15.78
N TRP A 6 -66.79 -4.12 15.78
CA TRP A 6 -65.89 -5.27 15.68
C TRP A 6 -65.17 -5.34 14.32
N THR A 7 -65.87 -5.08 13.22
CA THR A 7 -65.27 -4.99 11.88
C THR A 7 -64.33 -3.80 11.73
N SER A 8 -64.64 -2.66 12.35
CA SER A 8 -63.78 -1.48 12.33
C SER A 8 -62.47 -1.71 13.10
N VAL A 9 -62.55 -2.37 14.26
CA VAL A 9 -61.38 -2.75 15.06
C VAL A 9 -60.50 -3.77 14.33
N LEU A 10 -61.09 -4.78 13.69
CA LEU A 10 -60.36 -5.76 12.88
C LEU A 10 -59.64 -5.09 11.69
N SER A 11 -60.30 -4.15 11.01
CA SER A 11 -59.73 -3.39 9.90
C SER A 11 -58.56 -2.49 10.34
N LEU A 12 -58.72 -1.77 11.46
CA LEU A 12 -57.64 -0.93 12.02
C LEU A 12 -56.43 -1.75 12.44
N THR A 13 -56.67 -2.94 13.01
CA THR A 13 -55.61 -3.86 13.44
C THR A 13 -54.81 -4.39 12.26
N GLY A 14 -55.48 -4.71 11.14
CA GLY A 14 -54.83 -5.13 9.90
C GLY A 14 -53.92 -4.05 9.30
N VAL A 15 -54.37 -2.79 9.30
CA VAL A 15 -53.56 -1.65 8.82
C VAL A 15 -52.37 -1.39 9.73
N ALA A 16 -52.55 -1.45 11.05
CA ALA A 16 -51.46 -1.29 12.01
C ALA A 16 -50.39 -2.39 11.87
N LEU A 17 -50.82 -3.65 11.69
CA LEU A 17 -49.91 -4.78 11.42
C LEU A 17 -49.18 -4.63 10.08
N GLY A 18 -49.90 -4.29 9.01
CA GLY A 18 -49.31 -4.08 7.69
C GLY A 18 -48.31 -2.91 7.65
N GLY A 19 -48.64 -1.79 8.30
CA GLY A 19 -47.74 -0.65 8.46
C GLY A 19 -46.51 -0.97 9.31
N GLY A 20 -46.68 -1.72 10.41
CA GLY A 20 -45.59 -2.16 11.27
C GLY A 20 -44.62 -3.12 10.56
N LEU A 21 -45.14 -4.11 9.84
CA LEU A 21 -44.33 -5.04 9.03
C LEU A 21 -43.56 -4.32 7.91
N THR A 22 -44.19 -3.32 7.28
CA THR A 22 -43.54 -2.50 6.25
C THR A 22 -42.42 -1.64 6.84
N ALA A 23 -42.65 -0.99 7.98
CA ALA A 23 -41.61 -0.22 8.65
C ALA A 23 -40.44 -1.11 9.11
N PHE A 24 -40.73 -2.33 9.57
CA PHE A 24 -39.70 -3.30 9.96
C PHE A 24 -38.88 -3.79 8.77
N SER A 25 -39.51 -4.15 7.65
CA SER A 25 -38.82 -4.60 6.44
C SER A 25 -37.98 -3.49 5.81
N GLN A 26 -38.48 -2.25 5.81
CA GLN A 26 -37.73 -1.07 5.37
C GLN A 26 -36.51 -0.83 6.24
N ARG A 27 -36.65 -0.93 7.58
CA ARG A 27 -35.53 -0.74 8.51
C ARG A 27 -34.48 -1.86 8.40
N ALA A 28 -34.91 -3.10 8.15
CA ALA A 28 -34.00 -4.22 7.90
C ALA A 28 -33.25 -4.06 6.57
N THR A 29 -33.95 -3.63 5.52
CA THR A 29 -33.38 -3.35 4.20
C THR A 29 -32.38 -2.20 4.27
N GLN A 30 -32.71 -1.12 4.98
CA GLN A 30 -31.85 0.05 5.16
C GLN A 30 -30.55 -0.32 5.89
N ARG A 31 -30.62 -1.09 6.98
CA ARG A 31 -29.43 -1.60 7.68
C ARG A 31 -28.59 -2.55 6.84
N SER A 32 -29.22 -3.34 5.97
CA SER A 32 -28.50 -4.22 5.05
C SER A 32 -27.77 -3.43 3.96
N ALA A 33 -28.41 -2.38 3.44
CA ALA A 33 -27.81 -1.46 2.47
C ALA A 33 -26.61 -0.72 3.08
N GLU A 34 -26.75 -0.18 4.29
CA GLU A 34 -25.66 0.48 5.03
C GLU A 34 -24.43 -0.43 5.21
N ARG A 35 -24.64 -1.71 5.55
CA ARG A 35 -23.54 -2.69 5.67
C ARG A 35 -22.87 -3.00 4.34
N SER A 36 -23.65 -3.14 3.27
CA SER A 36 -23.10 -3.36 1.93
C SER A 36 -22.30 -2.15 1.45
N GLU A 37 -22.78 -0.93 1.71
CA GLU A 37 -22.08 0.30 1.34
C GLU A 37 -20.79 0.46 2.13
N GLU A 38 -20.81 0.17 3.43
CA GLU A 38 -19.62 0.18 4.27
C GLU A 38 -18.57 -0.84 3.79
N GLN A 39 -19.00 -2.06 3.43
CA GLN A 39 -18.09 -3.06 2.85
C GLN A 39 -17.49 -2.61 1.52
N ARG A 40 -18.31 -2.05 0.63
CA ARG A 40 -17.83 -1.51 -0.67
C ARG A 40 -16.85 -0.37 -0.47
N ARG A 41 -17.12 0.52 0.49
CA ARG A 41 -16.24 1.64 0.82
C ARG A 41 -14.89 1.15 1.36
N ARG A 42 -14.89 0.14 2.24
CA ARG A 42 -13.64 -0.49 2.74
C ARG A 42 -12.84 -1.13 1.62
N ALA A 43 -13.50 -1.92 0.76
CA ALA A 43 -12.84 -2.53 -0.39
C ALA A 43 -12.24 -1.47 -1.33
N ALA A 44 -12.94 -0.35 -1.55
CA ALA A 44 -12.43 0.75 -2.37
C ALA A 44 -11.23 1.45 -1.71
N THR A 45 -11.23 1.65 -0.39
CA THR A 45 -10.07 2.24 0.31
C THR A 45 -8.86 1.32 0.33
N ASP A 46 -9.08 0.01 0.47
CA ASP A 46 -8.02 -0.99 0.47
C ASP A 46 -7.36 -1.08 -0.92
N GLU A 47 -8.17 -1.08 -1.99
CA GLU A 47 -7.68 -1.07 -3.36
C GLU A 47 -6.92 0.22 -3.69
N ALA A 48 -7.41 1.38 -3.24
CA ALA A 48 -6.71 2.65 -3.40
C ALA A 48 -5.34 2.64 -2.71
N ARG A 49 -5.27 2.15 -1.46
CA ARG A 49 -4.01 2.02 -0.72
C ARG A 49 -3.03 1.06 -1.41
N ARG A 50 -3.54 -0.06 -1.93
CA ARG A 50 -2.73 -1.02 -2.70
C ARG A 50 -2.15 -0.40 -3.97
N ALA A 51 -2.95 0.41 -4.68
CA ALA A 51 -2.49 1.12 -5.87
C ALA A 51 -1.39 2.15 -5.53
N GLU A 52 -1.53 2.89 -4.42
CA GLU A 52 -0.51 3.83 -3.93
C GLU A 52 0.81 3.11 -3.58
N GLN A 53 0.73 1.98 -2.88
CA GLN A 53 1.91 1.14 -2.57
C GLN A 53 2.60 0.64 -3.84
N LEU A 54 1.83 0.10 -4.79
CA LEU A 54 2.38 -0.38 -6.05
C LEU A 54 3.08 0.75 -6.83
N GLN A 55 2.49 1.94 -6.84
CA GLN A 55 3.07 3.10 -7.49
C GLN A 55 4.40 3.51 -6.84
N ALA A 56 4.46 3.58 -5.50
CA ALA A 56 5.69 3.88 -4.78
C ALA A 56 6.79 2.83 -5.04
N ILE A 57 6.43 1.54 -5.11
CA ILE A 57 7.39 0.46 -5.46
C ILE A 57 7.94 0.65 -6.87
N LYS A 58 7.09 0.99 -7.84
CA LYS A 58 7.52 1.26 -9.23
C LYS A 58 8.45 2.46 -9.32
N GLU A 59 8.16 3.53 -8.57
CA GLU A 59 9.00 4.73 -8.52
C GLU A 59 10.38 4.43 -7.92
N PHE A 60 10.44 3.67 -6.82
CA PHE A 60 11.69 3.26 -6.24
C PHE A 60 12.51 2.37 -7.19
N ILE A 61 11.87 1.40 -7.85
CA ILE A 61 12.55 0.56 -8.85
C ILE A 61 13.12 1.41 -9.99
N ALA A 62 12.38 2.39 -10.49
CA ALA A 62 12.87 3.30 -11.52
C ALA A 62 14.10 4.08 -11.04
N CYS A 63 14.04 4.66 -9.84
CA CYS A 63 15.20 5.37 -9.26
C CYS A 63 16.40 4.44 -9.02
N ALA A 64 16.17 3.21 -8.58
CA ALA A 64 17.21 2.21 -8.37
C ALA A 64 17.92 1.85 -9.68
N GLN A 65 17.17 1.73 -10.79
CA GLN A 65 17.73 1.49 -12.12
C GLN A 65 18.53 2.67 -12.65
N GLU A 66 18.09 3.91 -12.40
CA GLU A 66 18.90 5.10 -12.71
C GLU A 66 20.20 5.15 -11.89
N ALA A 67 20.14 4.79 -10.60
CA ALA A 67 21.33 4.73 -9.75
C ALA A 67 22.30 3.64 -10.23
N GLU A 68 21.80 2.47 -10.59
CA GLU A 68 22.60 1.39 -11.19
C GLU A 68 23.27 1.85 -12.50
N ARG A 69 22.52 2.55 -13.37
CA ARG A 69 23.10 3.14 -14.60
C ARG A 69 24.18 4.17 -14.29
N ALA A 70 23.97 5.03 -13.30
CA ALA A 70 24.97 6.01 -12.87
C ALA A 70 26.25 5.33 -12.37
N ALA A 71 26.12 4.20 -11.65
CA ALA A 71 27.27 3.40 -11.21
C ALA A 71 28.06 2.82 -12.40
N TYR A 72 27.38 2.26 -13.40
CA TYR A 72 28.04 1.73 -14.60
C TYR A 72 28.65 2.83 -15.49
N SER A 73 28.03 3.99 -15.57
CA SER A 73 28.50 5.09 -16.42
C SER A 73 29.60 5.92 -15.76
N ARG A 74 30.09 5.53 -14.58
CA ARG A 74 31.06 6.35 -13.86
C ARG A 74 32.44 6.30 -14.54
N PRO A 75 33.07 7.46 -14.79
CA PRO A 75 34.46 7.50 -15.22
C PRO A 75 35.43 7.04 -14.12
N GLU A 76 36.62 6.60 -14.52
CA GLU A 76 37.68 6.13 -13.61
C GLU A 76 38.13 7.22 -12.64
N SER A 77 38.30 8.45 -13.15
CA SER A 77 38.49 9.67 -12.37
C SER A 77 37.29 10.58 -12.54
N TRP A 78 36.74 11.07 -11.43
CA TRP A 78 35.72 12.12 -11.45
C TRP A 78 36.07 13.23 -10.46
N SER A 79 36.14 14.46 -10.96
CA SER A 79 36.17 15.70 -10.20
C SER A 79 34.78 16.36 -10.22
N GLY A 80 34.59 17.43 -9.43
CA GLY A 80 33.30 18.12 -9.30
C GLY A 80 32.75 18.70 -10.61
N ASP A 81 33.57 18.83 -11.66
CA ASP A 81 33.22 19.49 -12.93
C ASP A 81 32.99 18.48 -14.09
N ASP A 82 33.08 17.18 -13.83
CA ASP A 82 33.20 16.15 -14.85
C ASP A 82 31.86 15.73 -15.48
N GLY A 83 30.80 16.51 -15.25
CA GLY A 83 29.45 16.31 -15.79
C GLY A 83 28.70 15.07 -15.28
N TRP A 84 29.38 14.11 -14.65
CA TRP A 84 28.78 12.89 -14.10
C TRP A 84 28.29 13.05 -12.65
N SER A 85 29.09 13.68 -11.79
CA SER A 85 28.86 13.71 -10.33
C SER A 85 27.58 14.46 -9.94
N GLY A 86 27.26 15.56 -10.63
CA GLY A 86 26.02 16.31 -10.43
C GLY A 86 24.76 15.48 -10.73
N PRO A 87 24.60 14.93 -11.95
CA PRO A 87 23.51 14.02 -12.27
C PRO A 87 23.44 12.78 -11.36
N ALA A 88 24.59 12.16 -11.02
CA ALA A 88 24.63 11.02 -10.10
C ALA A 88 24.09 11.40 -8.70
N ALA A 89 24.48 12.55 -8.16
CA ALA A 89 23.97 13.05 -6.88
C ALA A 89 22.46 13.36 -6.94
N ALA A 90 21.96 13.91 -8.06
CA ALA A 90 20.53 14.13 -8.26
C ALA A 90 19.75 12.81 -8.31
N THR A 91 20.27 11.80 -9.02
CA THR A 91 19.70 10.44 -9.06
C THR A 91 19.64 9.83 -7.66
N MET A 92 20.73 9.92 -6.87
CA MET A 92 20.73 9.42 -5.50
C MET A 92 19.73 10.16 -4.61
N THR A 93 19.56 11.46 -4.79
CA THR A 93 18.53 12.24 -4.07
C THR A 93 17.13 11.70 -4.38
N MET A 94 16.81 11.45 -5.65
CA MET A 94 15.53 10.87 -6.06
C MET A 94 15.31 9.48 -5.49
N LEU A 95 16.36 8.64 -5.45
CA LEU A 95 16.32 7.32 -4.83
C LEU A 95 15.94 7.41 -3.34
N TRP A 96 16.55 8.34 -2.59
CA TRP A 96 16.23 8.51 -1.17
C TRP A 96 14.81 9.03 -0.94
N VAL A 97 14.31 9.91 -1.80
CA VAL A 97 12.90 10.35 -1.74
C VAL A 97 11.96 9.16 -1.97
N ALA A 98 12.24 8.33 -2.99
CA ALA A 98 11.44 7.14 -3.27
C ALA A 98 11.52 6.10 -2.14
N GLU A 99 12.67 5.92 -1.49
CA GLU A 99 12.81 5.09 -0.28
C GLU A 99 11.85 5.59 0.81
N ARG A 100 11.78 6.91 1.06
CA ARG A 100 10.91 7.48 2.09
C ARG A 100 9.43 7.30 1.76
N HIS A 101 9.03 7.34 0.50
CA HIS A 101 7.66 7.01 0.09
C HIS A 101 7.31 5.56 0.43
N LEU A 102 8.23 4.62 0.21
CA LEU A 102 8.02 3.22 0.60
C LEU A 102 7.85 3.07 2.11
N VAL A 103 8.69 3.73 2.90
CA VAL A 103 8.59 3.72 4.37
C VAL A 103 7.26 4.30 4.88
N LEU A 104 6.66 5.24 4.16
CA LEU A 104 5.37 5.85 4.54
C LEU A 104 4.16 4.97 4.18
N LEU A 105 4.23 4.26 3.06
CA LEU A 105 3.05 3.61 2.45
C LEU A 105 3.01 2.10 2.64
N CYS A 106 4.17 1.45 2.69
CA CYS A 106 4.29 -0.01 2.64
C CYS A 106 4.41 -0.64 4.04
N ASP A 107 4.43 -1.97 4.05
CA ASP A 107 4.59 -2.74 5.28
C ASP A 107 5.98 -2.51 5.92
N PRO A 108 6.08 -2.43 7.26
CA PRO A 108 7.35 -2.28 7.97
C PRO A 108 8.42 -3.31 7.61
N ASP A 109 8.02 -4.53 7.22
CA ASP A 109 8.93 -5.58 6.80
C ASP A 109 9.72 -5.21 5.53
N LEU A 110 9.24 -4.25 4.73
CA LEU A 110 9.95 -3.73 3.56
C LEU A 110 11.07 -2.74 3.91
N HIS A 111 11.06 -2.14 5.11
CA HIS A 111 11.93 -1.01 5.45
C HIS A 111 13.42 -1.37 5.48
N ALA A 112 13.78 -2.51 6.08
CA ALA A 112 15.18 -2.93 6.12
C ALA A 112 15.72 -3.32 4.73
N PRO A 113 15.01 -4.14 3.94
CA PRO A 113 15.44 -4.47 2.57
C PRO A 113 15.57 -3.26 1.64
N VAL A 114 14.62 -2.31 1.66
CA VAL A 114 14.70 -1.11 0.81
C VAL A 114 15.91 -0.25 1.19
N HIS A 115 16.17 -0.08 2.49
CA HIS A 115 17.29 0.71 2.96
C HIS A 115 18.63 0.04 2.62
N ALA A 116 18.75 -1.28 2.82
CA ALA A 116 19.94 -2.04 2.46
C ALA A 116 20.25 -1.93 0.97
N TYR A 117 19.24 -2.05 0.11
CA TYR A 117 19.43 -1.90 -1.33
C TYR A 117 19.82 -0.48 -1.74
N GLY A 118 19.18 0.54 -1.16
CA GLY A 118 19.57 1.94 -1.39
C GLY A 118 21.01 2.23 -0.97
N ARG A 119 21.46 1.67 0.17
CA ARG A 119 22.84 1.78 0.66
C ARG A 119 23.84 1.12 -0.28
N ALA A 120 23.54 -0.08 -0.78
CA ALA A 120 24.39 -0.78 -1.74
C ALA A 120 24.48 -0.04 -3.08
N LEU A 121 23.37 0.53 -3.56
CA LEU A 121 23.37 1.40 -4.75
C LEU A 121 24.25 2.63 -4.53
N ASN A 122 24.18 3.28 -3.37
CA ASN A 122 25.06 4.40 -3.04
C ASN A 122 26.54 3.99 -3.08
N GLN A 123 26.88 2.86 -2.46
CA GLN A 123 28.25 2.33 -2.48
C GLN A 123 28.73 2.07 -3.92
N ALA A 124 27.90 1.43 -4.74
CA ALA A 124 28.20 1.16 -6.14
C ALA A 124 28.44 2.44 -6.95
N VAL A 125 27.54 3.44 -6.83
CA VAL A 125 27.66 4.74 -7.51
C VAL A 125 29.00 5.39 -7.19
N TRP A 126 29.42 5.38 -5.93
CA TRP A 126 30.64 6.05 -5.49
C TRP A 126 31.91 5.16 -5.47
N ARG A 127 31.89 3.94 -6.05
CA ARG A 127 32.97 2.90 -6.03
C ARG A 127 33.40 2.40 -4.65
N GLU A 128 32.57 2.51 -3.64
CA GLU A 128 32.92 1.97 -2.31
C GLU A 128 32.89 0.43 -2.27
N ILE A 129 32.81 -0.24 -3.44
CA ILE A 129 32.69 -1.68 -3.66
C ILE A 129 33.99 -2.35 -4.16
N GLY A 130 35.05 -1.57 -4.36
CA GLY A 130 36.35 -2.07 -4.86
C GLY A 130 36.29 -2.57 -6.31
N ASP A 131 36.87 -3.76 -6.53
CA ASP A 131 36.92 -4.45 -7.84
C ASP A 131 35.69 -5.34 -8.11
N THR A 132 34.70 -5.33 -7.21
CA THR A 132 33.45 -6.09 -7.38
C THR A 132 32.62 -5.48 -8.50
N GLU A 133 32.07 -6.32 -9.37
CA GLU A 133 31.13 -5.85 -10.40
C GLU A 133 29.85 -5.29 -9.76
N VAL A 134 29.31 -4.22 -10.35
CA VAL A 134 28.12 -3.54 -9.80
C VAL A 134 26.95 -4.52 -9.64
N ASN A 135 26.68 -5.37 -10.63
CA ASN A 135 25.60 -6.35 -10.52
C ASN A 135 25.85 -7.37 -9.39
N GLU A 136 27.08 -7.86 -9.24
CA GLU A 136 27.43 -8.82 -8.18
C GLU A 136 27.22 -8.21 -6.79
N HIS A 137 27.66 -6.97 -6.59
CA HIS A 137 27.47 -6.25 -5.32
C HIS A 137 25.98 -6.02 -4.98
N LEU A 138 25.13 -5.83 -5.99
CA LEU A 138 23.72 -5.47 -5.79
C LEU A 138 22.77 -6.67 -5.72
N GLU A 139 23.18 -7.85 -6.18
CA GLU A 139 22.28 -8.98 -6.46
C GLU A 139 21.52 -9.44 -5.21
N GLU A 140 22.23 -9.65 -4.10
CA GLU A 140 21.62 -10.09 -2.84
C GLU A 140 20.59 -9.07 -2.33
N HIS A 141 20.96 -7.78 -2.32
CA HIS A 141 20.09 -6.71 -1.83
C HIS A 141 18.87 -6.49 -2.72
N LYS A 142 19.04 -6.58 -4.04
CA LYS A 142 17.95 -6.51 -5.02
C LYS A 142 16.98 -7.67 -4.82
N THR A 143 17.49 -8.89 -4.63
CA THR A 143 16.68 -10.09 -4.38
C THR A 143 15.89 -9.98 -3.07
N ALA A 144 16.53 -9.51 -2.00
CA ALA A 144 15.88 -9.28 -0.71
C ALA A 144 14.76 -8.23 -0.81
N PHE A 145 15.03 -7.09 -1.46
CA PHE A 145 14.02 -6.05 -1.71
C PHE A 145 12.83 -6.59 -2.52
N MET A 146 13.09 -7.27 -3.65
CA MET A 146 12.01 -7.79 -4.51
C MET A 146 11.14 -8.83 -3.81
N THR A 147 11.75 -9.63 -2.92
CA THR A 147 11.03 -10.61 -2.11
C THR A 147 10.11 -9.92 -1.09
N ALA A 148 10.64 -8.95 -0.35
CA ALA A 148 9.85 -8.17 0.62
C ALA A 148 8.75 -7.34 -0.05
N ALA A 149 9.02 -6.73 -1.20
CA ALA A 149 8.04 -5.95 -1.95
C ALA A 149 6.86 -6.82 -2.41
N ARG A 150 7.14 -8.04 -2.88
CA ARG A 150 6.09 -9.02 -3.24
C ARG A 150 5.25 -9.43 -2.03
N ALA A 151 5.90 -9.66 -0.88
CA ALA A 151 5.19 -9.98 0.36
C ALA A 151 4.28 -8.82 0.79
N SER A 152 4.79 -7.58 0.80
CA SER A 152 4.02 -6.38 1.15
C SER A 152 2.77 -6.19 0.27
N LEU A 153 2.83 -6.52 -1.02
CA LEU A 153 1.69 -6.42 -1.94
C LEU A 153 0.69 -7.59 -1.87
N SER A 154 1.10 -8.69 -1.22
CA SER A 154 0.30 -9.91 -1.04
C SER A 154 -0.39 -9.94 0.34
N SER A 155 0.15 -9.20 1.32
CA SER A 155 -0.46 -9.04 2.63
C SER A 155 -1.81 -8.32 2.50
N PRO A 156 -2.91 -8.89 3.00
CA PRO A 156 -4.20 -8.20 3.02
C PRO A 156 -4.06 -6.95 3.90
N SER A 157 -4.26 -5.77 3.29
CA SER A 157 -4.34 -4.49 3.98
C SER A 157 -5.45 -4.54 5.03
N GLY A 158 -5.10 -4.89 6.27
CA GLY A 158 -6.07 -5.00 7.36
C GLY A 158 -5.73 -5.97 8.48
N GLN A 159 -4.70 -6.82 8.35
CA GLN A 159 -4.31 -7.69 9.46
C GLN A 159 -3.34 -6.93 10.40
N VAL A 160 -3.91 -6.21 11.38
CA VAL A 160 -3.16 -5.76 12.55
C VAL A 160 -2.56 -7.02 13.22
N PRO A 161 -1.22 -7.12 13.36
CA PRO A 161 -0.63 -8.26 14.05
C PRO A 161 -0.99 -8.19 15.53
N GLY A 162 -1.76 -9.17 16.00
CA GLY A 162 -1.79 -9.57 17.41
C GLY A 162 -2.48 -8.61 18.39
N ALA A 163 -3.80 -8.50 18.32
CA ALA A 163 -4.57 -8.45 19.57
C ALA A 163 -4.51 -9.85 20.20
N SER A 164 -3.38 -10.16 20.85
CA SER A 164 -3.26 -11.30 21.73
C SER A 164 -4.26 -11.08 22.87
N SER A 165 -5.42 -11.73 22.77
CA SER A 165 -6.30 -11.97 23.90
C SER A 165 -5.53 -12.86 24.89
N ARG A 166 -4.85 -12.22 25.84
CA ARG A 166 -4.51 -12.88 27.10
C ARG A 166 -5.64 -12.61 28.07
N TRP A 167 -6.22 -13.74 28.47
CA TRP A 167 -7.03 -14.01 29.66
C TRP A 167 -6.74 -13.09 30.84
#